data_AF-A0A2V6AR06-F1
#
_entry.id   AF-A0A2V6AR06-F1
#
_cell.length_a   1.000
_cell.length_b   1.000
_cell.length_c   1.000
_cell.angle_alpha   90.00
_cell.angle_beta   90.00
_cell.angle_gamma   90.00
#
_symmetry.space_group_name_H-M   'P 1'
#
loop_
_entity.id
_entity.type
_entity.pdbx_description
1 polymer ?
#
loop_
_entity_poly.entity_id
_entity_poly.type
_entity_poly.pdbx_seq_one_letter_code
_entity_poly.pdbx_strand_id
1 'polypeptide(L)'
;MINTLLRDLRQPEYIHVLINPLPIYGLVMGWIGLIIAVVLKSRRAQIATLSLVLISSASAWPVFEFGEQGYDRVLAMTDEDGHAWLDEHKDRAEDLIYVFYALAVLSAAAIAVPIKWPKSAAALVVAVILLGAVTLGTGGYIAYAGGRIRHREFRNEPPPPKRAEHEDED
;
A
#
# COMPACT_ATOMS: atom_id res chain seq x y z
N MET A 1 -16.96 25.80 2.86
CA MET A 1 -16.68 24.47 3.42
C MET A 1 -17.02 23.36 2.43
N ILE A 2 -18.29 23.15 2.05
CA ILE A 2 -18.67 22.09 1.09
C ILE A 2 -17.97 22.26 -0.27
N ASN A 3 -17.96 23.47 -0.84
CA ASN A 3 -17.29 23.74 -2.12
C ASN A 3 -15.77 23.53 -2.06
N THR A 4 -15.15 23.79 -0.91
CA THR A 4 -13.72 23.55 -0.68
C THR A 4 -13.45 22.06 -0.65
N LEU A 5 -14.22 21.29 0.14
CA LEU A 5 -14.12 19.84 0.19
C LEU A 5 -14.32 19.18 -1.18
N LEU A 6 -15.32 19.62 -1.95
CA LEU A 6 -15.58 19.12 -3.31
C LEU A 6 -14.44 19.45 -4.29
N ARG A 7 -13.71 20.54 -4.06
CA ARG A 7 -12.52 20.88 -4.85
C ARG A 7 -11.36 19.98 -4.47
N ASP A 8 -11.11 19.77 -3.18
CA ASP A 8 -10.00 18.95 -2.69
C ASP A 8 -10.17 17.48 -3.11
N LEU A 9 -11.42 16.97 -3.11
CA LEU A 9 -11.73 15.62 -3.63
C LEU A 9 -11.47 15.46 -5.15
N ARG A 10 -11.19 16.55 -5.89
CA ARG A 10 -10.76 16.50 -7.29
C ARG A 10 -9.24 16.58 -7.45
N GLN A 11 -8.49 16.75 -6.36
CA GLN A 11 -7.04 16.79 -6.38
C GLN A 11 -6.47 15.38 -6.15
N PRO A 12 -5.72 14.81 -7.12
CA PRO A 12 -5.09 13.51 -6.99
C PRO A 12 -4.23 13.36 -5.73
N GLU A 13 -3.38 14.33 -5.41
CA GLU A 13 -2.51 14.31 -4.24
C GLU A 13 -3.29 14.28 -2.91
N TYR A 14 -4.47 14.91 -2.88
CA TYR A 14 -5.36 14.84 -1.72
C TYR A 14 -5.97 13.45 -1.59
N ILE A 15 -6.47 12.89 -2.70
CA ILE A 15 -7.04 11.54 -2.71
C ILE A 15 -5.97 10.52 -2.34
N HIS A 16 -4.77 10.59 -2.93
CA HIS A 16 -3.62 9.75 -2.59
C HIS A 16 -3.42 9.72 -1.07
N VAL A 17 -3.21 10.87 -0.43
CA VAL A 17 -2.99 10.94 1.03
C VAL A 17 -4.20 10.43 1.83
N LEU A 18 -5.43 10.69 1.36
CA LEU A 18 -6.65 10.24 2.02
C LEU A 18 -6.75 8.71 2.08
N ILE A 19 -6.37 8.01 1.00
CA ILE A 19 -6.49 6.55 0.90
C ILE A 19 -5.17 5.79 1.16
N ASN A 20 -4.02 6.48 1.19
CA ASN A 20 -2.70 5.91 1.50
C ASN A 20 -2.60 5.18 2.86
N PRO A 21 -3.44 5.49 3.88
CA PRO A 21 -3.53 4.65 5.07
C PRO A 21 -4.02 3.22 4.81
N LEU A 22 -4.76 2.96 3.74
CA LEU A 22 -5.41 1.66 3.52
C LEU A 22 -4.41 0.52 3.26
N PRO A 23 -3.39 0.65 2.38
CA PRO A 23 -2.43 -0.42 2.12
C PRO A 23 -1.55 -0.79 3.32
N ILE A 24 -1.43 0.07 4.34
CA ILE A 24 -0.60 -0.19 5.54
C ILE A 24 -1.47 -0.36 6.79
N TYR A 25 -2.20 0.68 7.21
CA TYR A 25 -3.00 0.63 8.43
C TYR A 25 -4.24 -0.25 8.27
N GLY A 26 -4.93 -0.15 7.14
CA GLY A 26 -6.03 -1.08 6.86
C GLY A 26 -5.52 -2.53 6.81
N LEU A 27 -4.38 -2.74 6.14
CA LEU A 27 -3.77 -4.05 6.00
C LEU A 27 -3.35 -4.64 7.35
N VAL A 28 -2.67 -3.88 8.22
CA VAL A 28 -2.23 -4.40 9.53
C VAL A 28 -3.42 -4.76 10.41
N MET A 29 -4.50 -3.98 10.37
CA MET A 29 -5.72 -4.28 11.12
C MET A 29 -6.41 -5.55 10.60
N GLY A 30 -6.50 -5.73 9.28
CA GLY A 30 -7.00 -6.95 8.66
C GLY A 30 -6.13 -8.17 8.98
N TRP A 31 -4.80 -8.00 8.95
CA TRP A 31 -3.82 -9.06 9.18
C TRP A 31 -3.80 -9.53 10.64
N ILE A 32 -3.78 -8.61 11.61
CA ILE A 32 -3.93 -8.94 13.04
C ILE A 32 -5.28 -9.63 13.28
N GLY A 33 -6.35 -9.09 12.70
CA GLY A 33 -7.69 -9.69 12.79
C GLY A 33 -7.71 -11.13 12.26
N LEU A 34 -7.02 -11.40 11.15
CA LEU A 34 -6.94 -12.74 10.55
C LEU A 34 -6.21 -13.72 11.47
N ILE A 35 -5.10 -13.31 12.08
CA ILE A 35 -4.38 -14.13 13.07
C ILE A 35 -5.30 -14.48 14.26
N ILE A 36 -5.98 -13.48 14.81
CA ILE A 36 -6.95 -13.69 15.90
C ILE A 36 -8.06 -14.65 15.46
N ALA A 37 -8.61 -14.47 14.25
CA ALA A 37 -9.65 -15.33 13.71
C ALA A 37 -9.21 -16.79 13.52
N VAL A 38 -7.93 -17.01 13.18
CA VAL A 38 -7.31 -18.36 13.13
C VAL A 38 -7.20 -18.96 14.54
N VAL A 39 -6.68 -18.21 15.51
CA VAL A 39 -6.57 -18.65 16.92
C VAL A 39 -7.94 -19.01 17.49
N LEU A 40 -8.95 -18.19 17.22
CA LEU A 40 -10.35 -18.42 17.63
C LEU A 40 -11.06 -19.51 16.80
N LYS A 41 -10.41 -20.04 15.75
CA LYS A 41 -10.96 -21.06 14.84
C LYS A 41 -12.32 -20.65 14.23
N SER A 42 -12.56 -19.35 14.04
CA SER A 42 -13.83 -18.83 13.54
C SER A 42 -13.77 -18.53 12.05
N ARG A 43 -14.42 -19.38 11.24
CA ARG A 43 -14.43 -19.19 9.78
C ARG A 43 -15.11 -17.89 9.35
N ARG A 44 -16.15 -17.46 10.08
CA ARG A 44 -16.82 -16.16 9.81
C ARG A 44 -15.88 -14.99 10.06
N ALA A 45 -15.13 -15.02 11.16
CA ALA A 45 -14.14 -13.99 11.46
C ALA A 45 -12.98 -14.01 10.44
N GLN A 46 -12.55 -15.20 9.99
CA GLN A 46 -11.55 -15.32 8.92
C GLN A 46 -12.03 -14.69 7.62
N ILE A 47 -13.27 -14.94 7.20
CA ILE A 47 -13.83 -14.32 5.99
C ILE A 47 -13.87 -12.80 6.14
N ALA A 48 -14.35 -12.28 7.27
CA ALA A 48 -14.42 -10.82 7.50
C ALA A 48 -13.03 -10.17 7.43
N THR A 49 -12.02 -10.79 8.04
CA THR A 49 -10.66 -10.25 8.09
C THR A 49 -9.89 -10.46 6.78
N LEU A 50 -10.10 -11.57 6.08
CA LEU A 50 -9.63 -11.76 4.70
C LEU A 50 -10.20 -10.70 3.76
N SER A 51 -11.47 -10.31 3.93
CA SER A 51 -12.06 -9.22 3.13
C SER A 51 -11.39 -7.87 3.41
N LEU A 52 -11.01 -7.59 4.67
CA LEU A 52 -10.24 -6.39 5.00
C LEU A 52 -8.85 -6.44 4.36
N VAL A 53 -8.14 -7.56 4.46
CA VAL A 53 -6.83 -7.74 3.79
C VAL A 53 -6.97 -7.55 2.27
N LEU A 54 -8.02 -8.11 1.66
CA LEU A 54 -8.30 -7.94 0.23
C LEU A 54 -8.53 -6.49 -0.15
N ILE A 55 -9.40 -5.77 0.55
CA ILE A 55 -9.72 -4.36 0.25
C ILE A 55 -8.48 -3.49 0.44
N SER A 56 -7.74 -3.69 1.53
CA SER A 56 -6.52 -2.94 1.82
C SER A 56 -5.41 -3.21 0.81
N SER A 57 -5.18 -4.46 0.42
CA SER A 57 -4.17 -4.79 -0.60
C SER A 57 -4.58 -4.30 -1.99
N ALA A 58 -5.86 -4.43 -2.36
CA ALA A 58 -6.38 -3.92 -3.63
C ALA A 58 -6.32 -2.39 -3.71
N SER A 59 -6.43 -1.68 -2.58
CA SER A 59 -6.33 -0.21 -2.54
C SER A 59 -4.96 0.33 -2.93
N ALA A 60 -3.92 -0.52 -3.01
CA ALA A 60 -2.60 -0.11 -3.49
C ALA A 60 -2.64 0.45 -4.92
N TRP A 61 -3.52 -0.08 -5.80
CA TRP A 61 -3.69 0.47 -7.15
C TRP A 61 -4.12 1.94 -7.11
N PRO A 62 -5.32 2.30 -6.60
CA PRO A 62 -5.74 3.69 -6.64
C PRO A 62 -4.78 4.61 -5.87
N VAL A 63 -4.15 4.13 -4.78
CA VAL A 63 -3.11 4.90 -4.08
C VAL A 63 -1.95 5.24 -5.03
N PHE A 64 -1.40 4.25 -5.75
CA PHE A 64 -0.32 4.46 -6.71
C PHE A 64 -0.73 5.42 -7.83
N GLU A 65 -1.87 5.18 -8.45
CA GLU A 65 -2.39 5.98 -9.58
C GLU A 65 -2.59 7.46 -9.21
N PHE A 66 -3.21 7.73 -8.06
CA PHE A 66 -3.37 9.11 -7.58
C PHE A 66 -2.04 9.74 -7.14
N GLY A 67 -1.07 8.92 -6.73
CA GLY A 67 0.30 9.35 -6.45
C GLY A 67 1.00 9.86 -7.71
N GLU A 68 0.96 9.06 -8.79
CA GLU A 68 1.51 9.43 -10.10
C GLU A 68 0.87 10.72 -10.63
N GLN A 69 -0.46 10.81 -10.64
CA GLN A 69 -1.18 12.01 -11.09
C GLN A 69 -0.91 13.26 -10.22
N GLY A 70 -0.48 13.07 -8.97
CA GLY A 70 -0.15 14.11 -8.01
C GLY A 70 1.34 14.50 -7.99
N TYR A 71 2.21 13.71 -8.63
CA TYR A 71 3.66 13.77 -8.47
C TYR A 71 4.23 15.17 -8.72
N ASP A 72 3.99 15.77 -9.89
CA ASP A 72 4.55 17.09 -10.26
C ASP A 72 4.13 18.20 -9.30
N ARG A 73 2.90 18.12 -8.75
CA ARG A 73 2.39 19.11 -7.78
C ARG A 73 3.08 18.98 -6.44
N VAL A 74 3.44 17.77 -6.03
CA VAL A 74 4.23 17.52 -4.81
C VAL A 74 5.68 17.94 -5.04
N LEU A 75 6.25 17.58 -6.19
CA LEU A 75 7.62 17.92 -6.60
C LEU A 75 7.85 19.44 -6.58
N ALA A 76 6.93 20.23 -7.11
CA ALA A 76 7.04 21.69 -7.13
C ALA A 76 7.08 22.35 -5.73
N MET A 77 6.74 21.60 -4.67
CA MET A 77 6.64 22.09 -3.29
C MET A 77 7.74 21.54 -2.37
N THR A 78 8.63 20.70 -2.89
CA THR A 78 9.71 20.05 -2.17
C THR A 78 11.05 20.78 -2.33
N ASP A 79 11.99 20.50 -1.44
CA ASP A 79 13.39 20.89 -1.58
C ASP A 79 14.18 19.80 -2.31
N GLU A 80 15.45 20.07 -2.64
CA GLU A 80 16.28 19.13 -3.41
C GLU A 80 16.36 17.73 -2.79
N ASP A 81 16.60 17.63 -1.48
CA ASP A 81 16.57 16.34 -0.77
C ASP A 81 15.17 15.70 -0.82
N GLY A 82 14.11 16.50 -0.70
CA GLY A 82 12.73 16.05 -0.80
C GLY A 82 12.37 15.50 -2.18
N HIS A 83 13.00 16.00 -3.25
CA HIS A 83 12.86 15.46 -4.61
C HIS A 83 13.40 14.04 -4.65
N ALA A 84 14.63 13.84 -4.17
CA ALA A 84 15.23 12.51 -4.13
C ALA A 84 14.41 11.51 -3.30
N TRP A 85 13.80 11.95 -2.19
CA TRP A 85 12.90 11.10 -1.41
C TRP A 85 11.54 10.83 -2.08
N LEU A 86 11.03 11.77 -2.89
CA LEU A 86 9.81 11.59 -3.67
C LEU A 86 10.03 10.57 -4.79
N ASP A 87 11.14 10.68 -5.51
CA ASP A 87 11.54 9.74 -6.57
C ASP A 87 11.73 8.34 -6.01
N GLU A 88 12.47 8.22 -4.91
CA GLU A 88 12.68 6.93 -4.25
C GLU A 88 11.37 6.32 -3.74
N HIS A 89 10.42 7.13 -3.26
CA HIS A 89 9.10 6.63 -2.86
C HIS A 89 8.32 6.09 -4.06
N LYS A 90 8.32 6.82 -5.17
CA LYS A 90 7.69 6.42 -6.43
C LYS A 90 8.31 5.13 -6.98
N ASP A 91 9.63 5.09 -7.11
CA ASP A 91 10.37 3.94 -7.64
C ASP A 91 10.07 2.68 -6.83
N ARG A 92 10.14 2.77 -5.49
CA ARG A 92 9.80 1.64 -4.62
C ARG A 92 8.35 1.20 -4.79
N ALA A 93 7.43 2.16 -4.99
CA ALA A 93 6.03 1.84 -5.20
C ALA A 93 5.84 1.09 -6.52
N GLU A 94 6.45 1.57 -7.61
CA GLU A 94 6.38 0.96 -8.93
C GLU A 94 6.98 -0.46 -8.94
N ASP A 95 8.18 -0.62 -8.38
CA ASP A 95 8.88 -1.91 -8.32
C ASP A 95 8.10 -2.97 -7.51
N LEU A 96 7.44 -2.54 -6.42
CA LEU A 96 6.93 -3.44 -5.39
C LEU A 96 5.41 -3.55 -5.33
N ILE A 97 4.65 -2.77 -6.12
CA ILE A 97 3.18 -2.80 -6.14
C ILE A 97 2.62 -4.21 -6.41
N TYR A 98 3.32 -5.02 -7.21
CA TYR A 98 2.92 -6.38 -7.53
C TYR A 98 2.82 -7.30 -6.30
N VAL A 99 3.54 -7.01 -5.22
CA VAL A 99 3.43 -7.72 -3.94
C VAL A 99 2.03 -7.52 -3.32
N PHE A 100 1.44 -6.33 -3.47
CA PHE A 100 0.08 -6.05 -3.04
C PHE A 100 -0.95 -6.76 -3.92
N TYR A 101 -0.75 -6.79 -5.24
CA TYR A 101 -1.65 -7.50 -6.15
C TYR A 101 -1.64 -9.01 -5.91
N ALA A 102 -0.47 -9.60 -5.66
CA ALA A 102 -0.35 -11.00 -5.27
C ALA A 102 -1.15 -11.29 -3.99
N LEU A 103 -1.05 -10.42 -2.98
CA LEU A 103 -1.81 -10.56 -1.73
C LEU A 103 -3.32 -10.41 -1.95
N ALA A 104 -3.75 -9.48 -2.80
CA ALA A 104 -5.15 -9.29 -3.14
C ALA A 104 -5.73 -10.55 -3.79
N VAL A 105 -5.07 -11.07 -4.83
CA VAL A 105 -5.50 -12.31 -5.51
C VAL A 105 -5.52 -13.50 -4.56
N LEU A 106 -4.48 -13.66 -3.73
CA LEU A 106 -4.40 -14.74 -2.76
C LEU A 106 -5.50 -14.63 -1.69
N SER A 107 -5.83 -13.42 -1.23
CA SER A 107 -6.90 -13.19 -0.26
C SER A 107 -8.27 -13.51 -0.86
N ALA A 108 -8.52 -13.10 -2.11
CA ALA A 108 -9.73 -13.48 -2.84
C ALA A 108 -9.84 -15.01 -3.00
N ALA A 109 -8.72 -15.68 -3.32
CA ALA A 109 -8.66 -17.13 -3.42
C ALA A 109 -8.94 -17.80 -2.05
N ALA A 110 -8.38 -17.30 -0.95
CA ALA A 110 -8.61 -17.80 0.40
C ALA A 110 -10.08 -17.69 0.84
N ILE A 111 -10.83 -16.71 0.31
CA ILE A 111 -12.28 -16.59 0.51
C ILE A 111 -13.03 -17.59 -0.37
N ALA A 112 -12.76 -17.61 -1.68
CA ALA A 112 -13.58 -18.30 -2.66
C ALA A 112 -13.29 -19.79 -2.82
N VAL A 113 -12.02 -20.19 -2.90
CA VAL A 113 -11.60 -21.58 -3.17
C VAL A 113 -12.16 -22.57 -2.14
N PRO A 114 -12.16 -22.29 -0.82
CA PRO A 114 -12.66 -23.26 0.13
C PRO A 114 -14.18 -23.41 0.17
N ILE A 115 -14.95 -22.64 -0.62
CA ILE A 115 -16.37 -22.88 -0.84
C ILE A 115 -16.57 -24.23 -1.53
N LYS A 116 -15.74 -24.53 -2.55
CA LYS A 116 -15.78 -25.80 -3.29
C LYS A 116 -14.83 -26.84 -2.70
N TRP A 117 -13.69 -26.41 -2.15
CA TRP A 117 -12.66 -27.30 -1.61
C TRP A 117 -12.30 -26.95 -0.16
N PRO A 118 -13.13 -27.31 0.84
CA PRO A 118 -12.96 -26.87 2.23
C PRO A 118 -11.59 -27.18 2.86
N LYS A 119 -10.96 -28.29 2.44
CA LYS A 119 -9.63 -28.71 2.93
C LYS A 119 -8.50 -27.74 2.57
N SER A 120 -8.69 -26.87 1.57
CA SER A 120 -7.69 -25.86 1.16
C SER A 120 -7.60 -24.67 2.11
N ALA A 121 -8.61 -24.44 2.96
CA ALA A 121 -8.74 -23.21 3.74
C ALA A 121 -7.50 -22.92 4.61
N ALA A 122 -7.01 -23.91 5.34
CA ALA A 122 -5.88 -23.72 6.25
C ALA A 122 -4.61 -23.31 5.50
N ALA A 123 -4.30 -23.99 4.39
CA ALA A 123 -3.13 -23.69 3.58
C ALA A 123 -3.18 -22.28 2.99
N LEU A 124 -4.34 -21.88 2.44
CA LEU A 124 -4.53 -20.55 1.86
C LEU A 124 -4.46 -19.45 2.91
N VAL A 125 -5.07 -19.64 4.09
CA VAL A 125 -5.01 -18.65 5.17
C VAL A 125 -3.58 -18.48 5.69
N VAL A 126 -2.83 -19.57 5.85
CA VAL A 126 -1.41 -19.51 6.22
C VAL A 126 -0.60 -18.75 5.16
N ALA A 127 -0.85 -19.02 3.88
CA ALA A 127 -0.18 -18.31 2.79
C ALA A 127 -0.51 -16.80 2.81
N VAL A 128 -1.77 -16.40 3.07
CA VAL A 128 -2.16 -14.99 3.23
C VAL A 128 -1.45 -14.35 4.42
N ILE A 129 -1.33 -15.05 5.56
CA ILE A 129 -0.63 -14.51 6.73
C ILE A 129 0.85 -14.27 6.41
N LEU A 130 1.52 -15.23 5.76
CA LEU A 130 2.94 -15.10 5.40
C LEU A 130 3.17 -13.99 4.37
N LEU A 131 2.41 -13.99 3.28
CA LEU A 131 2.52 -12.95 2.26
C LEU A 131 2.11 -11.59 2.83
N GLY A 132 1.09 -11.53 3.69
CA GLY A 132 0.67 -10.30 4.35
C GLY A 132 1.77 -9.67 5.22
N ALA A 133 2.58 -10.49 5.91
CA ALA A 133 3.74 -9.99 6.64
C ALA A 133 4.80 -9.38 5.70
N VAL A 134 5.06 -10.03 4.56
CA VAL A 134 5.95 -9.52 3.51
C VAL A 134 5.41 -8.20 2.95
N THR A 135 4.13 -8.15 2.58
CA THR A 135 3.47 -6.95 2.05
C THR A 135 3.49 -5.79 3.05
N LEU A 136 3.33 -6.05 4.35
CA LEU A 136 3.46 -5.03 5.39
C LEU A 136 4.90 -4.49 5.49
N GLY A 137 5.91 -5.36 5.40
CA GLY A 137 7.31 -4.95 5.34
C GLY A 137 7.61 -4.09 4.10
N THR A 138 7.13 -4.53 2.93
CA THR A 138 7.21 -3.80 1.67
C THR A 138 6.52 -2.43 1.75
N GLY A 139 5.29 -2.37 2.28
CA GLY A 139 4.56 -1.12 2.47
C GLY A 139 5.29 -0.17 3.42
N GLY A 140 5.85 -0.69 4.51
CA GLY A 140 6.70 0.07 5.42
C GLY A 140 7.96 0.63 4.74
N TYR A 141 8.60 -0.16 3.86
CA TYR A 141 9.77 0.27 3.10
C TYR A 141 9.44 1.38 2.08
N ILE A 142 8.30 1.30 1.41
CA ILE A 142 7.79 2.35 0.52
C ILE A 142 7.46 3.63 1.34
N ALA A 143 6.72 3.48 2.44
CA ALA A 143 6.33 4.60 3.29
C ALA A 143 7.50 5.25 4.04
N TYR A 144 8.60 4.52 4.25
CA TYR A 144 9.83 5.07 4.81
C TYR A 144 10.37 6.22 3.95
N ALA A 145 10.44 6.04 2.63
CA ALA A 145 10.80 7.12 1.71
C ALA A 145 9.70 8.21 1.71
N GLY A 146 8.43 7.81 1.64
CA GLY A 146 7.28 8.71 1.63
C GLY A 146 7.24 9.68 2.82
N GLY A 147 7.58 9.20 4.02
CA GLY A 147 7.67 10.02 5.22
C GLY A 147 8.70 11.14 5.11
N ARG A 148 9.78 10.97 4.34
CA ARG A 148 10.90 11.93 4.23
C ARG A 148 10.69 12.99 3.15
N ILE A 149 9.65 12.86 2.33
CA ILE A 149 9.34 13.83 1.26
C ILE A 149 9.19 15.24 1.85
N ARG A 150 8.35 15.40 2.87
CA ARG A 150 8.06 16.72 3.49
C ARG A 150 8.36 16.81 5.00
N HIS A 151 8.85 15.75 5.62
CA HIS A 151 9.28 15.76 7.03
C HIS A 151 10.80 15.73 7.11
N ARG A 152 11.40 16.92 7.14
CA ARG A 152 12.87 17.09 7.27
C ARG A 152 13.39 16.45 8.55
N GLU A 153 12.58 16.43 9.61
CA GLU A 153 12.86 15.79 10.88
C GLU A 153 13.12 14.27 10.79
N PHE A 154 12.77 13.62 9.67
CA PHE A 154 13.03 12.19 9.45
C PHE A 154 14.28 11.91 8.61
N ARG A 155 14.91 12.94 8.03
CA ARG A 155 16.09 12.82 7.15
C ARG A 155 17.39 12.74 7.97
N ASN A 156 17.55 11.63 8.68
CA ASN A 156 18.72 11.34 9.51
C ASN A 156 19.90 10.72 8.75
N GLU A 157 19.76 10.57 7.43
CA GLU A 157 20.74 9.99 6.51
C GLU A 157 20.77 10.81 5.21
N PRO A 158 21.85 10.71 4.41
CA PRO A 158 21.91 11.38 3.11
C PRO A 158 20.71 11.00 2.22
N PRO A 159 20.23 11.93 1.38
CA PRO A 159 19.16 11.62 0.43
C PRO A 159 19.57 10.48 -0.52
N PRO A 160 18.60 9.72 -1.07
CA PRO A 160 18.87 8.73 -2.09
C PRO A 160 19.64 9.36 -3.26
N PRO A 161 20.61 8.65 -3.86
CA PRO A 161 21.29 9.16 -5.04
C PRO A 161 20.26 9.32 -6.16
N LYS A 162 20.29 10.45 -6.86
CA LYS A 162 19.54 10.59 -8.12
C LYS A 162 19.99 9.48 -9.06
N ARG A 163 19.06 8.61 -9.47
CA ARG A 163 19.34 7.70 -10.58
C ARG A 163 19.58 8.56 -11.82
N ALA A 164 20.54 8.16 -12.66
CA ALA A 164 20.65 8.76 -13.98
C ALA A 164 19.33 8.44 -14.69
N GLU A 165 18.51 9.46 -14.92
CA GLU A 165 17.25 9.30 -15.65
C GLU A 165 17.54 8.65 -17.01
N HIS A 166 16.57 7.86 -17.48
CA HIS A 166 16.52 7.33 -18.83
C HIS A 166 16.73 8.48 -19.83
N GLU A 167 17.93 8.59 -20.39
CA GLU A 167 18.32 9.55 -21.45
C GLU A 167 17.65 9.27 -22.81
N ASP A 168 16.72 8.33 -22.92
CA ASP A 168 16.13 7.93 -24.19
C ASP A 168 14.60 7.92 -24.11
N GLU A 169 13.97 9.05 -24.44
CA GLU A 169 12.70 9.12 -25.19
C GLU A 169 12.44 10.60 -25.59
N ASP A 170 13.22 11.07 -26.58
CA ASP A 170 12.87 12.17 -27.49
C ASP A 170 11.89 11.67 -28.59
#